data_AF-A0AAU1EDR9-F1
#
_entry.id   AF-A0AAU1EDR9-F1
#
_cell.length_a   1.000
_cell.length_b   1.000
_cell.length_c   1.000
_cell.angle_alpha   90.00
_cell.angle_beta   90.00
_cell.angle_gamma   90.00
#
_symmetry.space_group_name_H-M   'P 1'
#
loop_
_entity.id
_entity.type
_entity.pdbx_description
1 polymer ?
#
loop_
_entity_poly.entity_id
_entity_poly.type
_entity_poly.pdbx_seq_one_letter_code
_entity_poly.pdbx_strand_id
1 'polypeptide(L)' 'MTEIDGEAKTRTFATRAELLNKLGRKEALWHRAALDAEDRRAEFDQAANDVLAGADSVTIGRTTYSIVVDEDTDGTADHS' A
#
# COMPACT_ATOMS: atom_id res chain seq x y z
N MET A 1 -12.37 8.97 8.32
CA MET A 1 -13.31 7.88 7.95
C MET A 1 -13.43 7.95 6.45
N THR A 2 -12.68 7.13 5.71
CA THR A 2 -12.66 7.21 4.24
C THR A 2 -13.82 6.38 3.72
N GLU A 3 -14.89 7.05 3.30
CA GLU A 3 -16.06 6.42 2.69
C GLU A 3 -15.62 5.74 1.38
N ILE A 4 -15.48 4.42 1.41
CA ILE A 4 -15.33 3.61 0.19
C ILE A 4 -16.74 3.46 -0.36
N ASP A 5 -17.26 4.50 -1.02
CA ASP A 5 -18.53 4.42 -1.73
C ASP A 5 -18.31 3.63 -3.03
N GLY A 6 -18.36 2.32 -2.89
CA GLY A 6 -18.33 1.37 -3.99
C GLY A 6 -19.75 0.95 -4.33
N GLU A 7 -20.56 1.84 -4.92
CA GLU A 7 -21.86 1.44 -5.48
C GLU A 7 -21.70 0.19 -6.36
N ALA A 8 -22.55 -0.82 -6.13
CA ALA A 8 -22.52 -2.05 -6.89
C ALA A 8 -22.88 -1.78 -8.36
N LYS A 9 -21.86 -1.70 -9.23
CA LYS A 9 -22.05 -1.50 -10.67
C LYS A 9 -22.38 -2.81 -11.36
N THR A 10 -23.65 -2.98 -11.75
CA THR A 10 -24.09 -4.12 -12.56
C THR A 10 -23.64 -3.95 -14.01
N ARG A 11 -23.09 -5.02 -14.59
CA ARG A 11 -22.69 -5.06 -16.00
C ARG A 11 -23.29 -6.29 -16.67
N THR A 12 -23.97 -6.08 -17.79
CA THR A 12 -24.63 -7.14 -18.56
C THR A 12 -23.69 -7.67 -19.65
N PHE A 13 -23.79 -8.97 -19.94
CA PHE A 13 -23.00 -9.65 -20.98
C PHE A 13 -23.95 -10.35 -21.94
N ALA A 14 -23.63 -10.36 -23.23
CA ALA A 14 -24.48 -10.98 -24.25
C ALA A 14 -24.45 -12.51 -24.16
N THR A 15 -23.31 -13.09 -23.77
CA THR A 15 -23.15 -14.54 -23.64
C THR A 15 -22.45 -14.96 -22.35
N ARG A 16 -22.68 -16.22 -21.93
CA ARG A 16 -21.99 -16.83 -20.79
C ARG A 16 -20.47 -16.91 -21.01
N ALA A 17 -20.03 -17.16 -22.24
CA ALA A 17 -18.60 -17.23 -22.58
C ALA A 17 -17.89 -15.89 -22.34
N GLU A 18 -18.53 -14.77 -22.70
CA GLU A 18 -17.99 -13.43 -22.45
C GLU A 18 -17.89 -13.11 -20.96
N LEU A 19 -18.91 -13.48 -20.18
CA LEU A 19 -18.87 -13.32 -18.72
C LEU A 19 -17.71 -14.12 -18.12
N LEU A 20 -17.57 -15.40 -18.49
CA LEU A 20 -16.48 -16.25 -18.00
C LEU A 20 -15.11 -15.70 -18.38
N ASN A 21 -14.95 -15.22 -19.61
CA ASN A 21 -13.70 -14.58 -20.06
C ASN A 21 -13.39 -13.33 -19.22
N LYS A 22 -14.41 -12.50 -18.95
CA LYS A 22 -14.23 -11.31 -18.11
C LYS A 22 -13.81 -11.66 -16.69
N LEU A 23 -14.42 -12.68 -16.09
CA LEU A 23 -14.10 -13.16 -14.75
C LEU A 23 -12.68 -13.73 -14.68
N GLY A 24 -12.30 -14.59 -15.63
CA GLY A 24 -10.93 -15.14 -15.68
C GLY A 24 -9.85 -14.06 -15.84
N ARG A 25 -10.11 -13.03 -16.65
CA ARG A 25 -9.19 -11.87 -16.75
C ARG A 25 -9.09 -11.08 -15.45
N LYS A 26 -10.18 -10.96 -14.70
CA LYS A 26 -10.19 -10.26 -13.41
C LYS A 26 -9.48 -11.07 -12.33
N GLU A 27 -9.72 -12.36 -12.28
CA GLU A 27 -9.00 -13.28 -11.39
C GLU A 27 -7.49 -13.24 -11.64
N ALA A 28 -7.05 -13.37 -12.90
CA ALA A 28 -5.63 -13.26 -13.23
C ALA A 28 -5.00 -11.89 -12.86
N LEU A 29 -5.77 -10.80 -12.99
CA LEU A 29 -5.31 -9.46 -12.60
C LEU A 29 -5.13 -9.37 -11.08
N TRP A 30 -6.11 -9.84 -10.32
CA TRP A 30 -6.05 -9.78 -8.87
C TRP A 30 -5.02 -10.74 -8.29
N HIS A 31 -4.83 -11.91 -8.90
CA HIS A 31 -3.77 -12.83 -8.52
C HIS A 31 -2.38 -12.19 -8.69
N ARG A 32 -2.14 -11.49 -9.81
CA ARG A 32 -0.89 -10.73 -10.00
C ARG A 32 -0.74 -9.60 -9.00
N ALA A 33 -1.82 -8.87 -8.71
CA ALA A 33 -1.81 -7.81 -7.72
C ALA A 33 -1.54 -8.34 -6.30
N ALA A 34 -2.02 -9.54 -5.97
CA ALA A 34 -1.71 -10.19 -4.70
C ALA A 34 -0.22 -10.53 -4.60
N LEU A 35 0.37 -11.11 -5.65
CA LEU A 35 1.81 -11.40 -5.69
C LEU A 35 2.66 -10.12 -5.54
N ASP A 36 2.30 -9.03 -6.23
CA ASP A 36 2.98 -7.74 -6.09
C ASP A 36 2.81 -7.17 -4.67
N ALA A 37 1.62 -7.33 -4.08
CA ALA A 37 1.37 -6.89 -2.71
C ALA A 37 2.17 -7.70 -1.67
N GLU A 38 2.38 -9.00 -1.90
CA GLU A 38 3.22 -9.85 -1.05
C GLU A 38 4.69 -9.43 -1.12
N ASP A 39 5.22 -9.17 -2.32
CA ASP A 39 6.60 -8.70 -2.51
C ASP A 39 6.81 -7.34 -1.82
N ARG A 40 5.90 -6.39 -2.06
CA ARG A 40 5.95 -5.09 -1.37
C ARG A 40 5.83 -5.23 0.13
N ARG A 41 4.95 -6.11 0.63
CA ARG A 41 4.82 -6.34 2.07
C ARG A 41 6.14 -6.80 2.68
N ALA A 42 6.89 -7.66 1.99
CA ALA A 42 8.21 -8.07 2.45
C ALA A 42 9.22 -6.91 2.47
N GLU A 43 9.21 -6.02 1.47
CA GLU A 43 10.04 -4.80 1.49
C GLU A 43 9.71 -3.89 2.68
N PHE A 44 8.42 -3.71 2.98
CA PHE A 44 7.97 -2.92 4.13
C PHE A 44 8.36 -3.56 5.47
N ASP A 45 8.25 -4.88 5.60
CA ASP A 45 8.65 -5.60 6.82
C ASP A 45 10.15 -5.48 7.05
N GLN A 46 10.96 -5.66 6.00
CA GLN A 46 12.40 -5.48 6.07
C GLN A 46 12.77 -4.05 6.46
N ALA A 47 12.20 -3.05 5.79
CA ALA A 47 12.43 -1.64 6.12
C ALA A 47 12.04 -1.29 7.56
N ALA A 48 10.95 -1.87 8.08
CA ALA A 48 10.56 -1.69 9.48
C ALA A 48 11.60 -2.29 10.44
N ASN A 49 12.13 -3.48 10.13
CA ASN A 49 13.21 -4.08 10.91
C ASN A 49 14.50 -3.26 10.86
N ASP A 50 14.85 -2.69 9.70
CA ASP A 50 16.02 -1.80 9.57
C ASP A 50 15.87 -0.54 10.44
N VAL A 51 14.68 0.09 10.46
CA VAL A 51 14.41 1.22 11.36
C VAL A 51 14.51 0.80 12.84
N LEU A 52 13.94 -0.34 13.21
CA LEU A 52 14.05 -0.88 14.58
C LEU A 52 15.49 -1.21 14.97
N ALA A 53 16.34 -1.56 14.01
CA ALA A 53 17.78 -1.77 14.19
C ALA A 53 18.58 -0.46 14.28
N GLY A 54 17.94 0.70 14.05
CA GLY A 54 18.53 2.02 14.18
C GLY A 54 18.80 2.74 12.86
N ALA A 55 18.23 2.30 11.73
CA ALA A 55 18.33 3.05 10.48
C ALA A 55 17.45 4.32 10.52
N ASP A 56 18.06 5.49 10.35
CA ASP A 56 17.34 6.77 10.27
C ASP A 56 16.65 6.99 8.92
N SER A 57 16.96 6.17 7.91
CA SER A 57 16.38 6.27 6.59
C SER A 57 16.29 4.91 5.89
N VAL A 58 15.14 4.63 5.28
CA VAL A 58 14.85 3.41 4.53
C VAL A 58 14.18 3.75 3.20
N THR A 59 14.44 2.96 2.16
CA THR A 59 13.86 3.17 0.83
C THR A 59 13.05 1.95 0.43
N ILE A 60 11.81 2.17 -0.01
CA ILE A 60 10.87 1.12 -0.42
C ILE A 60 10.38 1.47 -1.83
N GLY A 61 10.64 0.60 -2.80
CA GLY A 61 10.43 0.89 -4.21
C GLY A 61 11.16 2.18 -4.66
N ARG A 62 10.41 3.27 -4.87
CA ARG A 62 10.94 4.58 -5.29
C ARG A 62 10.83 5.67 -4.22
N THR A 63 10.31 5.33 -3.05
CA THR A 63 10.03 6.28 -1.98
C THR A 63 11.02 6.07 -0.85
N THR A 64 11.70 7.14 -0.44
CA THR A 64 12.58 7.14 0.73
C THR A 64 11.85 7.76 1.90
N TYR A 65 11.90 7.08 3.04
CA TYR A 65 11.37 7.51 4.33
C TYR A 65 12.55 7.77 5.24
N SER A 66 12.62 8.95 5.83
CA SER A 66 13.72 9.35 6.71
C SER A 66 13.18 10.05 7.95
N ILE A 67 13.83 9.80 9.09
CA ILE A 67 13.59 10.51 10.34
C ILE A 67 14.39 11.81 10.27
N VAL A 68 13.70 12.94 10.44
CA VAL A 68 14.37 14.22 10.68
C VAL A 68 14.48 14.35 12.20
N VAL A 69 15.67 14.13 12.73
CA VAL A 69 15.96 14.46 14.12
C VAL A 69 16.32 15.93 14.16
N ASP A 70 15.41 16.75 14.68
CA ASP A 70 15.73 18.12 15.02
C ASP A 70 16.60 18.08 16.29
N GLU A 71 17.85 18.54 16.22
CA GLU A 71 18.74 18.62 17.37
C GLU A 71 18.31 19.69 18.40
N ASP A 72 17.18 20.40 18.19
CA ASP A 72 16.70 21.51 19.01
C ASP A 72 15.24 21.29 19.46
N THR A 73 14.99 20.24 20.26
CA THR A 73 13.76 20.15 21.08
C THR A 73 14.07 20.13 22.57
N ASP A 74 14.89 21.11 23.00
CA ASP A 74 14.85 21.64 24.37
C ASP A 74 14.12 22.99 24.32
N GLY A 75 12.79 22.94 24.35
CA GLY A 75 11.98 24.13 24.18
C GLY A 75 10.51 23.87 24.41
N THR A 76 10.09 24.02 25.68
CA THR A 76 8.69 24.26 26.08
C THR A 76 7.95 25.10 25.03
N ALA A 77 6.97 24.50 24.35
CA ALA A 77 5.93 25.24 23.65
C ALA A 77 4.63 25.08 24.44
N ASP A 78 4.47 25.97 25.42
CA ASP A 78 3.21 26.37 26.02
C ASP A 78 2.26 26.83 24.90
N HIS A 79 1.10 26.21 24.78
CA HIS A 79 0.02 26.72 23.95
C HIS A 79 -1.08 27.25 24.88
N SER A 80 -1.03 28.56 25.09
CA SER A 80 -2.12 29.41 25.58
C SER A 80 -3.29 29.49 24.59
#